data_AF-A0A7V5ZKM1-F1
#
_entry.id   AF-A0A7V5ZKM1-F1
#
_cell.length_a   1.000
_cell.length_b   1.000
_cell.length_c   1.000
_cell.angle_alpha   90.00
_cell.angle_beta   90.00
_cell.angle_gamma   90.00
#
_symmetry.space_group_name_H-M   'P 1'
#
loop_
_entity.id
_entity.type
_entity.pdbx_description
1 polymer ?
#
loop_
_entity_poly.entity_id
_entity_poly.type
_entity_poly.pdbx_seq_one_letter_code
_entity_poly.pdbx_strand_id
1 'polypeptide(L)'
;MKDLLWLIPLFPLLGAIVNGLVGNRRGWSHHATSRVAVAGSGLAMLASFAAIADWATSVGTHGVHINRVATWIPAGFGELADGTLGRFTIDWALRLDALSAVMVFFVTFVGFLIHVYSIGYMHAESP
;
A
#
# COMPACT_ATOMS: atom_id res chain seq x y z
N MET A 1 -0.65 -11.27 9.08
CA MET A 1 -0.33 -10.10 8.23
C MET A 1 -1.54 -9.25 7.85
N LYS A 2 -2.78 -9.75 7.92
CA LYS A 2 -4.00 -8.96 7.64
C LYS A 2 -4.14 -7.69 8.52
N ASP A 3 -3.57 -7.68 9.72
CA ASP A 3 -3.56 -6.50 10.59
C ASP A 3 -2.50 -5.44 10.20
N LEU A 4 -1.70 -5.69 9.16
CA LEU A 4 -0.62 -4.83 8.68
C LEU A 4 -0.81 -4.41 7.22
N LEU A 5 -2.07 -4.33 6.76
CA LEU A 5 -2.40 -3.95 5.37
C LEU A 5 -1.82 -2.58 4.97
N TRP A 6 -1.64 -1.68 5.93
CA TRP A 6 -1.07 -0.35 5.72
C TRP A 6 0.40 -0.38 5.28
N LEU A 7 1.13 -1.49 5.50
CA LEU A 7 2.51 -1.66 5.01
C LEU A 7 2.58 -1.80 3.49
N ILE A 8 1.55 -2.36 2.85
CA ILE A 8 1.52 -2.60 1.40
C ILE A 8 1.70 -1.27 0.62
N PRO A 9 0.90 -0.21 0.86
CA PRO A 9 1.14 1.09 0.22
C PRO A 9 2.37 1.83 0.79
N LEU A 10 2.80 1.53 2.02
CA LEU A 10 3.95 2.18 2.64
C LEU A 10 5.27 1.82 1.95
N PHE A 11 5.50 0.55 1.61
CA PHE A 11 6.76 0.11 0.99
C PHE A 11 7.12 0.86 -0.32
N PRO A 12 6.22 0.96 -1.33
CA PRO A 12 6.52 1.70 -2.55
C PRO A 12 6.59 3.20 -2.28
N LEU A 13 5.80 3.73 -1.33
CA LEU A 13 5.88 5.14 -0.93
C LEU A 13 7.26 5.48 -0.33
N LEU A 14 7.79 4.65 0.56
CA LEU A 14 9.14 4.82 1.10
C LEU A 14 10.20 4.73 0.00
N GLY A 15 10.07 3.77 -0.92
CA GLY A 15 10.96 3.68 -2.08
C GLY A 15 10.94 4.95 -2.95
N ALA A 16 9.74 5.48 -3.21
CA ALA A 16 9.55 6.71 -3.97
C ALA A 16 10.13 7.94 -3.24
N ILE A 17 9.91 8.07 -1.93
CA ILE A 17 10.47 9.15 -1.11
C ILE A 17 12.00 9.08 -1.09
N VAL A 18 12.57 7.89 -0.89
CA VAL A 18 14.03 7.71 -0.88
C VAL A 18 14.63 8.06 -2.24
N ASN A 19 14.07 7.55 -3.34
CA ASN A 19 14.56 7.88 -4.68
C ASN A 19 14.36 9.35 -5.04
N GLY A 20 13.19 9.91 -4.75
CA GLY A 20 12.83 11.29 -5.12
C GLY A 20 13.53 12.36 -4.29
N LEU A 21 13.69 12.17 -2.98
CA LEU A 21 14.30 13.17 -2.10
C LEU A 21 15.80 12.95 -1.90
N VAL A 22 16.24 11.70 -1.71
CA VAL A 22 17.64 11.39 -1.40
C VAL A 22 18.41 11.05 -2.67
N GLY A 23 17.88 10.12 -3.47
CA GLY A 23 18.52 9.67 -4.71
C GLY A 23 18.76 10.82 -5.69
N ASN A 24 17.72 11.62 -5.94
CA ASN A 24 17.80 12.78 -6.82
C ASN A 24 18.78 13.86 -6.30
N ARG A 25 18.73 14.21 -5.00
CA ARG A 25 19.62 15.24 -4.43
C ARG A 25 21.09 14.81 -4.35
N ARG A 26 21.36 13.52 -4.24
CA ARG A 26 22.72 12.97 -4.11
C ARG A 26 23.28 12.41 -5.41
N GLY A 27 22.54 12.47 -6.52
CA GLY A 27 22.99 11.96 -7.82
C GLY A 27 23.27 10.46 -7.80
N TRP A 28 22.36 9.66 -7.22
CA TRP A 28 22.52 8.20 -7.20
C TRP A 28 22.54 7.60 -8.61
N SER A 29 23.33 6.54 -8.78
CA SER A 29 23.35 5.81 -10.05
C SER A 29 22.03 5.09 -10.32
N HIS A 30 21.75 4.86 -11.60
CA HIS A 30 20.57 4.09 -12.06
C HIS A 30 20.43 2.73 -11.38
N HIS A 31 21.53 2.07 -11.05
CA HIS A 31 21.50 0.80 -10.31
C HIS A 31 20.98 0.96 -8.88
N ALA A 32 21.37 2.03 -8.18
CA ALA A 32 20.94 2.27 -6.82
C ALA A 32 19.46 2.63 -6.75
N THR A 33 18.99 3.53 -7.62
CA THR A 33 17.58 3.93 -7.70
C THR A 33 16.69 2.76 -8.10
N SER A 34 17.12 1.98 -9.10
CA SER A 34 16.41 0.77 -9.54
C SER A 34 16.28 -0.27 -8.42
N ARG A 35 17.36 -0.52 -7.66
CA ARG A 35 17.32 -1.47 -6.53
C ARG A 35 16.31 -1.06 -5.46
N VAL A 36 16.25 0.23 -5.12
CA VAL A 36 15.29 0.74 -4.14
C VAL A 36 13.86 0.63 -4.64
N ALA A 37 13.61 0.96 -5.91
CA ALA A 37 12.27 0.90 -6.49
C ALA A 37 11.75 -0.55 -6.59
N VAL A 38 12.61 -1.48 -7.02
CA VAL A 38 12.30 -2.92 -7.09
C VAL A 38 12.13 -3.52 -5.70
N ALA A 39 12.96 -3.14 -4.72
CA ALA A 39 12.80 -3.58 -3.35
C ALA A 39 11.47 -3.09 -2.73
N GLY A 40 11.12 -1.82 -2.93
CA GLY A 40 9.87 -1.25 -2.43
C GLY A 40 8.63 -1.92 -3.03
N SER A 41 8.57 -2.06 -4.36
CA SER A 41 7.46 -2.74 -5.04
C SER A 41 7.43 -4.24 -4.76
N GLY A 42 8.58 -4.90 -4.67
CA GLY A 42 8.70 -6.33 -4.35
C GLY A 42 8.26 -6.65 -2.91
N LEU A 43 8.65 -5.83 -1.93
CA LEU A 43 8.17 -5.97 -0.55
C LEU A 43 6.65 -5.76 -0.45
N ALA A 44 6.09 -4.83 -1.22
CA ALA A 44 4.65 -4.62 -1.31
C ALA A 44 3.91 -5.85 -1.86
N MET A 45 4.45 -6.47 -2.91
CA MET A 45 3.93 -7.70 -3.50
C MET A 45 3.99 -8.88 -2.52
N LEU A 46 5.12 -9.08 -1.84
CA LEU A 46 5.23 -10.16 -0.85
C LEU A 46 4.27 -9.93 0.33
N ALA A 47 4.14 -8.69 0.79
CA ALA A 47 3.20 -8.34 1.85
C ALA A 47 1.75 -8.53 1.44
N SER A 48 1.36 -8.19 0.20
CA SER A 48 0.01 -8.41 -0.30
C SER A 48 -0.32 -9.89 -0.40
N PHE A 49 0.61 -10.72 -0.89
CA PHE A 49 0.41 -12.17 -1.01
C PHE A 49 0.24 -12.80 0.37
N ALA A 50 1.08 -12.42 1.33
CA ALA A 50 0.98 -12.91 2.70
C ALA A 50 -0.29 -12.43 3.41
N ALA A 51 -0.75 -11.19 3.16
CA ALA A 51 -2.02 -10.69 3.70
C ALA A 51 -3.24 -11.43 3.12
N ILE A 52 -3.24 -11.71 1.82
CA ILE A 52 -4.30 -12.48 1.15
C ILE A 52 -4.33 -13.92 1.68
N ALA A 53 -3.17 -14.57 1.80
CA ALA A 53 -3.07 -15.93 2.32
C ALA A 53 -3.55 -16.03 3.78
N ASP A 54 -3.13 -15.09 4.65
CA ASP A 54 -3.60 -15.02 6.03
C ASP A 54 -5.11 -14.76 6.11
N TRP A 55 -5.65 -13.84 5.31
CA TRP A 55 -7.10 -13.60 5.24
C TRP A 55 -7.88 -14.83 4.77
N ALA A 56 -7.46 -15.48 3.69
CA ALA A 56 -8.15 -16.64 3.14
C ALA A 56 -8.17 -17.83 4.12
N THR A 57 -7.12 -18.00 4.93
CA THR A 57 -7.01 -19.10 5.91
C THR A 57 -7.68 -18.80 7.25
N SER A 58 -7.69 -17.53 7.69
CA SER A 58 -8.23 -17.16 9.02
C SER A 58 -9.67 -16.64 8.99
N VAL A 59 -10.08 -15.95 7.93
CA VAL A 59 -11.41 -15.32 7.80
C VAL A 59 -12.28 -16.02 6.75
N GLY A 60 -11.66 -16.78 5.85
CA GLY A 60 -12.32 -17.45 4.73
C GLY A 60 -12.49 -16.52 3.52
N THR A 61 -12.74 -17.11 2.34
CA THR A 61 -12.77 -16.40 1.05
C THR A 61 -13.97 -15.46 0.84
N HIS A 62 -14.96 -15.50 1.74
CA HIS A 62 -16.16 -14.67 1.69
C HIS A 62 -16.25 -13.66 2.83
N GLY A 63 -15.34 -13.74 3.81
CA GLY A 63 -15.39 -12.87 4.98
C GLY A 63 -14.72 -11.52 4.74
N VAL A 64 -15.11 -10.52 5.51
CA VAL A 64 -14.56 -9.17 5.44
C VAL A 64 -13.65 -8.94 6.62
N HIS A 65 -12.43 -8.47 6.37
CA HIS A 65 -11.52 -7.99 7.41
C HIS A 65 -11.35 -6.48 7.29
N ILE A 66 -11.45 -5.77 8.42
CA ILE A 66 -11.26 -4.32 8.49
C ILE A 66 -10.10 -4.03 9.44
N ASN A 67 -9.02 -3.47 8.90
CA ASN A 67 -7.87 -3.01 9.64
C ASN A 67 -8.00 -1.49 9.87
N ARG A 68 -8.39 -1.06 11.07
CA ARG A 68 -8.47 0.36 11.43
C ARG A 68 -7.08 0.83 11.87
N VAL A 69 -6.50 1.77 11.11
CA VAL A 69 -5.13 2.23 11.33
C VAL A 69 -5.11 3.42 12.30
N ALA A 70 -5.94 4.43 12.05
CA ALA A 70 -6.08 5.60 12.90
C ALA A 70 -7.40 6.33 12.59
N THR A 71 -7.85 7.22 13.49
CA THR A 71 -8.90 8.19 13.15
C THR A 71 -8.28 9.27 12.26
N TRP A 72 -8.82 9.45 11.06
CA TRP A 72 -8.34 10.44 10.10
C TRP A 72 -8.86 11.83 10.43
N ILE A 73 -10.17 11.96 10.65
CA ILE A 73 -10.82 13.24 10.94
C ILE A 73 -11.71 13.09 12.19
N PRO A 74 -11.31 13.68 13.33
CA PRO A 74 -12.13 13.74 14.53
C PRO A 74 -13.05 14.96 14.45
N ALA A 75 -14.12 14.88 13.67
CA ALA A 75 -14.99 16.03 13.35
C ALA A 75 -15.97 16.43 14.48
N GLY A 76 -15.82 15.86 15.68
CA GLY A 76 -16.53 16.33 16.89
C GLY A 76 -17.95 15.79 17.00
N PHE A 77 -18.86 16.60 17.55
CA PHE A 77 -20.27 16.24 17.72
C PHE A 77 -21.14 17.01 16.71
N GLY A 78 -22.09 16.30 16.08
CA GLY A 78 -23.10 16.87 15.20
C GLY A 78 -24.49 16.34 15.56
N GLU A 79 -25.52 17.10 15.19
CA GLU A 79 -26.92 16.69 15.36
C GLU A 79 -27.27 15.64 14.29
N LEU A 80 -27.65 14.45 14.73
CA LEU A 80 -28.12 13.36 13.89
C LEU A 80 -29.53 13.63 13.39
N ALA A 81 -29.96 12.89 12.36
CA ALA A 81 -31.31 13.03 11.78
C ALA A 81 -32.45 12.74 12.79
N ASP A 82 -32.14 12.08 13.91
CA ASP A 82 -33.07 11.81 15.01
C ASP A 82 -33.06 12.88 16.11
N GLY A 83 -32.33 13.99 15.92
CA GLY A 83 -32.20 15.10 16.87
C GLY A 83 -31.21 14.84 18.02
N THR A 84 -30.49 13.71 18.01
CA THR A 84 -29.49 13.40 19.05
C THR A 84 -28.11 13.94 18.68
N LEU A 85 -27.29 14.28 19.68
CA LEU A 85 -25.89 14.68 19.45
C LEU A 85 -25.01 13.43 19.30
N GLY A 86 -24.55 13.19 18.07
CA GLY A 86 -23.68 12.07 17.73
C GLY A 86 -22.25 12.52 17.50
N ARG A 87 -21.29 11.68 17.88
CA ARG A 87 -19.88 11.91 17.54
C ARG A 87 -19.62 11.51 16.09
N PHE A 88 -19.21 12.45 15.27
CA PHE A 88 -18.85 12.22 13.87
C PHE A 88 -17.32 12.08 13.74
N THR A 89 -16.87 10.88 13.39
CA THR A 89 -15.45 10.55 13.16
C THR A 89 -15.28 9.78 11.87
N ILE A 90 -14.25 10.13 11.09
CA ILE A 90 -13.86 9.40 9.88
C ILE A 90 -12.58 8.64 10.19
N ASP A 91 -12.63 7.32 10.04
CA ASP A 91 -11.47 6.44 10.28
C ASP A 91 -10.67 6.21 8.99
N TRP A 92 -9.35 6.23 9.11
CA TRP A 92 -8.47 5.61 8.13
C TRP A 92 -8.44 4.11 8.39
N ALA A 93 -9.23 3.38 7.60
CA ALA A 93 -9.34 1.93 7.71
C ALA A 93 -9.17 1.28 6.34
N LEU A 94 -8.52 0.12 6.33
CA LEU A 94 -8.31 -0.70 5.15
C LEU A 94 -9.21 -1.92 5.23
N ARG A 95 -10.01 -2.13 4.20
CA ARG A 95 -10.94 -3.25 4.08
C ARG A 95 -10.36 -4.28 3.12
N LEU A 96 -10.27 -5.53 3.58
CA LEU A 96 -9.90 -6.68 2.78
C LEU A 96 -11.09 -7.61 2.66
N ASP A 97 -11.57 -7.76 1.44
CA ASP A 97 -12.59 -8.70 1.00
C ASP A 97 -12.17 -9.34 -0.33
N ALA A 98 -12.99 -10.21 -0.90
CA ALA A 98 -12.64 -10.93 -2.13
C ALA A 98 -12.27 -10.00 -3.29
N LEU A 99 -13.00 -8.90 -3.49
CA LEU A 99 -12.70 -7.93 -4.54
C LEU A 99 -11.38 -7.21 -4.27
N SER A 100 -11.19 -6.70 -3.05
CA SER A 100 -9.98 -5.97 -2.67
C SER A 100 -8.74 -6.87 -2.69
N ALA A 101 -8.89 -8.16 -2.37
CA ALA A 101 -7.83 -9.16 -2.47
C ALA A 101 -7.34 -9.34 -3.93
N VAL A 102 -8.26 -9.44 -4.88
CA VAL A 102 -7.91 -9.50 -6.31
C VAL A 102 -7.22 -8.22 -6.76
N MET A 103 -7.76 -7.06 -6.36
CA MET A 103 -7.19 -5.76 -6.74
C MET A 103 -5.78 -5.55 -6.18
N VAL A 104 -5.57 -5.82 -4.90
CA VAL A 104 -4.25 -5.64 -4.28
C VAL A 104 -3.21 -6.62 -4.82
N PHE A 105 -3.62 -7.86 -5.13
CA PHE A 105 -2.78 -8.82 -5.84
C PHE A 105 -2.35 -8.25 -7.20
N PHE A 106 -3.31 -7.83 -8.03
CA PHE A 106 -3.02 -7.35 -9.38
C PHE A 106 -2.13 -6.11 -9.37
N VAL A 107 -2.47 -5.10 -8.57
CA VAL A 107 -1.72 -3.84 -8.49
C VAL A 107 -0.29 -4.09 -8.03
N THR A 108 -0.08 -4.91 -7.00
CA THR A 108 1.27 -5.15 -6.47
C THR A 108 2.10 -6.09 -7.35
N PHE A 109 1.50 -7.14 -7.92
CA PHE A 109 2.18 -8.08 -8.81
C PHE A 109 2.56 -7.43 -10.13
N VAL A 110 1.59 -6.84 -10.84
CA VAL A 110 1.86 -6.15 -12.12
C VAL A 110 2.72 -4.92 -11.89
N GLY A 111 2.49 -4.18 -10.80
CA GLY A 111 3.34 -3.06 -10.41
C GLY A 111 4.81 -3.46 -10.21
N PHE A 112 5.08 -4.60 -9.57
CA PHE A 112 6.43 -5.14 -9.45
C PHE A 112 7.03 -5.53 -10.80
N LEU A 113 6.27 -6.21 -11.68
CA LEU A 113 6.73 -6.56 -13.02
C LEU A 113 7.09 -5.32 -13.86
N ILE A 114 6.30 -4.25 -13.75
CA ILE A 114 6.59 -2.97 -14.39
C ILE A 114 7.94 -2.45 -13.88
N HIS A 115 8.18 -2.43 -12.57
CA HIS A 115 9.46 -1.98 -12.00
C HIS A 115 10.65 -2.81 -12.48
N VAL A 116 10.51 -4.13 -12.60
CA VAL A 116 11.56 -5.01 -13.14
C VAL A 116 11.81 -4.70 -14.62
N TYR A 117 10.75 -4.56 -15.40
CA TYR A 117 10.84 -4.20 -16.82
C TYR A 117 11.54 -2.85 -17.03
N SER A 118 11.21 -1.85 -16.19
CA SER A 118 11.78 -0.50 -16.26
C SER A 118 13.30 -0.49 -16.14
N ILE A 119 13.91 -1.44 -15.41
CA ILE A 119 15.38 -1.52 -15.28
C ILE A 119 16.04 -1.67 -16.66
N GLY A 120 15.52 -2.58 -17.49
CA GLY A 120 16.06 -2.82 -18.83
C GLY A 120 15.65 -1.73 -19.81
N TYR A 121 14.39 -1.27 -19.72
CA TYR A 121 13.86 -0.24 -20.62
C TYR A 121 14.56 1.12 -20.46
N MET A 122 14.85 1.53 -19.22
CA MET A 122 15.50 2.82 -18.91
C MET A 122 17.04 2.74 -18.91
N HIS A 123 17.63 1.56 -19.13
CA HIS A 123 19.09 1.38 -19.03
C HIS A 123 19.88 2.24 -20.02
N ALA A 124 19.30 2.54 -21.17
CA ALA A 124 19.93 3.34 -22.22
C ALA A 124 19.82 4.85 -22.00
N GLU A 125 19.13 5.30 -20.96
CA GLU A 125 18.99 6.73 -20.67
C GLU A 125 20.21 7.26 -19.90
N SER A 126 20.74 8.39 -20.36
CA SER A 126 21.80 9.11 -19.65
C SER A 126 21.27 9.58 -18.28
N PRO A 127 22.05 9.41 -17.19
CA PRO A 127 21.67 9.92 -15.86
C PRO A 127 21.57 11.45 -15.80
#